data_AF-X1QWT8-F1
#
_entry.id   AF-X1QWT8-F1
#
_cell.length_a   1.000
_cell.length_b   1.000
_cell.length_c   1.000
_cell.angle_alpha   90.00
_cell.angle_beta   90.00
_cell.angle_gamma   90.00
#
_symmetry.space_group_name_H-M   'P 1'
#
loop_
_entity.id
_entity.type
_entity.pdbx_description
1 polymer ?
#
loop_
_entity_poly.entity_id
_entity_poly.type
_entity_poly.pdbx_seq_one_letter_code
_entity_poly.pdbx_strand_id
1 'polypeptide(L)'
;MTEAKQRIDRFEKPKPDLTLEEMKEDLLWYVENYDWVSIAELTHRYDDQAKGDYLWVTESDDNMVFYAGLSQKLLSALWELLREKKVHLHPASLLAYLADGGMLKLPLARKPPRGGYKT
;
A
#
# COMPACT_ATOMS: atom_id res chain seq x y z
N MET A 1 31.97 6.09 -5.92
CA MET A 1 31.22 5.60 -4.74
C MET A 1 29.75 5.40 -5.13
N THR A 2 29.46 4.52 -6.10
CA THR A 2 28.34 4.84 -7.02
C THR A 2 27.26 3.76 -7.21
N GLU A 3 27.41 2.54 -6.69
CA GLU A 3 26.32 1.53 -6.77
C GLU A 3 26.07 0.80 -5.44
N ALA A 4 27.13 0.59 -4.64
CA ALA A 4 27.01 -0.06 -3.34
C ALA A 4 26.24 0.77 -2.30
N LYS A 5 26.31 2.11 -2.36
CA LYS A 5 25.57 3.01 -1.44
C LYS A 5 24.06 3.02 -1.74
N GLN A 6 23.69 3.04 -3.03
CA GLN A 6 22.29 2.92 -3.48
C GLN A 6 21.67 1.55 -3.15
N ARG A 7 22.48 0.49 -3.03
CA ARG A 7 22.02 -0.83 -2.56
C ARG A 7 21.78 -0.91 -1.05
N ILE A 8 22.46 -0.07 -0.25
CA ILE A 8 22.33 -0.02 1.21
C ILE A 8 21.07 0.74 1.63
N ASP A 9 20.71 1.82 0.91
CA ASP A 9 19.47 2.59 1.15
C ASP A 9 18.19 1.80 0.84
N ARG A 10 18.31 0.65 0.17
CA ARG A 10 17.19 -0.21 -0.24
C ARG A 10 16.37 -0.76 0.94
N PHE A 11 16.91 -0.70 2.16
CA PHE A 11 16.31 -1.25 3.38
C PHE A 11 16.41 -0.33 4.59
N GLU A 12 16.86 0.93 4.43
CA GLU A 12 16.79 1.83 5.58
C GLU A 12 15.33 2.22 5.78
N LYS A 13 14.70 1.57 6.76
CA LYS A 13 13.35 1.91 7.18
C LYS A 13 13.36 3.37 7.59
N PRO A 14 12.34 4.15 7.22
CA PRO A 14 12.22 5.51 7.70
C PRO A 14 12.16 5.51 9.24
N LYS A 15 12.55 6.64 9.84
CA LYS A 15 12.45 6.83 11.28
C LYS A 15 11.03 6.51 11.78
N PRO A 16 10.89 6.04 13.03
CA PRO A 16 9.57 5.88 13.65
C PRO A 16 8.83 7.21 13.73
N ASP A 17 7.51 7.13 13.81
CA ASP A 17 6.58 8.25 14.04
C ASP A 17 6.70 9.43 13.06
N LEU A 18 6.79 9.13 11.76
CA LEU A 18 6.72 10.14 10.71
C LEU A 18 5.44 10.98 10.85
N THR A 19 5.57 12.28 10.60
CA THR A 19 4.41 13.12 10.30
C THR A 19 3.79 12.72 8.95
N LEU A 20 2.59 13.22 8.66
CA LEU A 20 1.93 12.96 7.37
C LEU A 20 2.77 13.45 6.19
N GLU A 21 3.33 14.66 6.28
CA GLU A 21 4.15 15.23 5.20
C GLU A 21 5.47 14.48 5.03
N GLU A 22 6.15 14.10 6.12
CA GLU A 22 7.37 13.28 6.01
C GLU A 22 7.09 11.91 5.40
N MET A 23 5.94 11.30 5.71
CA MET A 23 5.51 10.05 5.08
C MET A 23 5.22 10.23 3.59
N LYS A 24 4.60 11.35 3.18
CA LYS A 24 4.37 11.66 1.77
C LYS A 24 5.66 11.85 1.00
N GLU A 25 6.61 12.60 1.56
CA GLU A 25 7.94 12.81 0.97
C GLU A 25 8.70 11.50 0.81
N ASP A 26 8.73 10.67 1.86
CA ASP A 26 9.38 9.36 1.81
C ASP A 26 8.69 8.42 0.81
N LEU A 27 7.35 8.41 0.76
CA LEU A 27 6.59 7.58 -0.18
C LEU A 27 6.89 7.97 -1.62
N LEU A 28 6.91 9.27 -1.92
CA LEU A 28 7.26 9.76 -3.25
C LEU A 28 8.68 9.35 -3.64
N TRP A 29 9.65 9.59 -2.76
CA TRP A 29 11.02 9.15 -2.98
C TRP A 29 11.08 7.63 -3.24
N TYR A 30 10.33 6.84 -2.46
CA TYR A 30 10.30 5.40 -2.60
C TYR A 30 9.64 4.95 -3.91
N VAL A 31 8.56 5.58 -4.36
CA VAL A 31 7.93 5.25 -5.64
C VAL A 31 8.78 5.72 -6.83
N GLU A 32 9.50 6.84 -6.72
CA GLU A 32 10.37 7.35 -7.79
C GLU A 32 11.62 6.51 -8.04
N ASN A 33 12.10 5.80 -7.02
CA ASN A 33 13.34 5.01 -7.11
C ASN A 33 13.10 3.52 -7.43
N TYR A 34 11.85 3.10 -7.60
CA TYR A 34 11.45 1.71 -7.82
C TYR A 34 10.41 1.62 -8.95
N ASP A 35 10.59 0.69 -9.89
CA ASP A 35 9.73 0.60 -11.10
C ASP A 35 8.25 0.34 -10.77
N TRP A 36 7.99 -0.44 -9.71
CA TRP A 36 6.66 -0.76 -9.20
C TRP A 36 6.74 -0.90 -7.69
N VAL A 37 5.73 -0.40 -6.98
CA VAL A 37 5.63 -0.51 -5.51
C VAL A 37 4.26 -1.04 -5.13
N SER A 38 4.22 -2.15 -4.41
CA SER A 38 2.99 -2.74 -3.91
C SER A 38 2.62 -2.22 -2.52
N ILE A 39 1.33 -2.31 -2.17
CA ILE A 39 0.88 -1.92 -0.83
C ILE A 39 1.51 -2.81 0.25
N ALA A 40 1.79 -4.08 -0.06
CA ALA A 40 2.49 -4.98 0.86
C ALA A 40 3.92 -4.47 1.14
N GLU A 41 4.65 -4.01 0.12
CA GLU A 41 5.98 -3.41 0.29
C GLU A 41 5.91 -2.14 1.14
N LEU A 42 4.93 -1.27 0.92
CA LEU A 42 4.71 -0.08 1.78
C LEU A 42 4.44 -0.49 3.23
N THR A 43 3.63 -1.53 3.46
CA THR A 43 3.39 -2.02 4.83
C THR A 43 4.63 -2.59 5.50
N HIS A 44 5.52 -3.23 4.76
CA HIS A 44 6.81 -3.69 5.29
C HIS A 44 7.78 -2.53 5.54
N ARG A 45 7.79 -1.51 4.68
CA ARG A 45 8.64 -0.32 4.79
C ARG A 45 8.31 0.49 6.04
N TYR A 46 7.05 0.85 6.23
CA TYR A 46 6.60 1.68 7.35
C TYR A 46 6.30 0.89 8.62
N ASP A 47 6.30 -0.44 8.53
CA ASP A 47 6.11 -1.38 9.64
C ASP A 47 4.87 -1.04 10.50
N ASP A 48 5.04 -0.83 11.79
CA ASP A 48 3.92 -0.52 12.71
C ASP A 48 3.23 0.79 12.39
N GLN A 49 3.90 1.74 11.74
CA GLN A 49 3.27 3.00 11.30
C GLN A 49 2.32 2.79 10.12
N ALA A 50 2.47 1.68 9.38
CA ALA A 50 1.62 1.30 8.28
C ALA A 50 0.35 0.57 8.73
N LYS A 51 0.37 -0.03 9.92
CA LYS A 51 -0.66 -0.95 10.41
C LYS A 51 -1.74 -0.19 11.17
N GLY A 52 -2.99 -0.58 10.97
CA GLY A 52 -4.15 -0.03 11.67
C GLY A 52 -5.43 -0.76 11.31
N ASP A 53 -6.58 -0.17 11.60
CA ASP A 53 -7.88 -0.82 11.46
C ASP A 53 -8.67 -0.37 10.21
N TYR A 54 -8.02 0.36 9.29
CA TYR A 54 -8.70 0.89 8.11
C TYR A 54 -8.64 -0.07 6.91
N LEU A 55 -9.68 0.02 6.10
CA LEU A 55 -9.82 -0.67 4.82
C LEU A 55 -9.69 0.35 3.69
N TRP A 56 -8.95 0.00 2.65
CA TRP A 56 -9.01 0.71 1.37
C TRP A 56 -10.03 0.01 0.50
N VAL A 57 -11.14 0.69 0.22
CA VAL A 57 -12.22 0.22 -0.65
C VAL A 57 -12.28 1.05 -1.93
N THR A 58 -13.07 0.58 -2.90
CA THR A 58 -13.30 1.32 -4.14
C THR A 58 -14.32 2.43 -3.92
N GLU A 59 -14.22 3.52 -4.68
CA GLU A 59 -15.19 4.62 -4.59
C GLU A 59 -16.61 4.22 -5.04
N SER A 60 -16.73 3.17 -5.87
CA SER A 60 -18.00 2.75 -6.46
C SER A 60 -18.69 1.60 -5.71
N ASP A 61 -17.95 0.84 -4.89
CA ASP A 61 -18.46 -0.26 -4.08
C ASP A 61 -17.59 -0.49 -2.83
N ASP A 62 -18.15 -0.19 -1.67
CA ASP A 62 -17.52 -0.39 -0.35
C ASP A 62 -17.30 -1.89 -0.02
N ASN A 63 -17.96 -2.80 -0.74
CA ASN A 63 -17.75 -4.25 -0.58
C ASN A 63 -16.52 -4.74 -1.34
N MET A 64 -15.95 -3.92 -2.23
CA MET A 64 -14.76 -4.25 -2.99
C MET A 64 -13.53 -3.64 -2.32
N VAL A 65 -12.90 -4.45 -1.46
CA VAL A 65 -11.73 -4.08 -0.66
C VAL A 65 -10.45 -4.32 -1.47
N PHE A 66 -9.64 -3.27 -1.65
CA PHE A 66 -8.31 -3.34 -2.25
C PHE A 66 -7.25 -3.82 -1.25
N TYR A 67 -7.27 -3.28 -0.03
CA TYR A 67 -6.32 -3.63 1.02
C TYR A 67 -6.95 -3.42 2.40
N ALA A 68 -6.45 -4.12 3.41
CA ALA A 68 -6.96 -4.05 4.78
C ALA A 68 -5.81 -3.95 5.78
N GLY A 69 -6.11 -3.44 6.97
CA GLY A 69 -5.15 -3.38 8.06
C GLY A 69 -4.20 -2.18 7.95
N LEU A 70 -4.61 -1.12 7.26
CA LEU A 70 -3.80 0.08 7.07
C LEU A 70 -4.04 1.09 8.18
N SER A 71 -3.00 1.85 8.52
CA SER A 71 -3.14 3.03 9.37
C SER A 71 -3.83 4.14 8.59
N GLN A 72 -4.57 4.99 9.31
CA GLN A 72 -5.16 6.18 8.72
C GLN A 72 -4.09 7.09 8.09
N LYS A 73 -2.91 7.16 8.70
CA LYS A 73 -1.79 8.00 8.24
C LYS A 73 -1.31 7.59 6.85
N LEU A 74 -1.06 6.30 6.64
CA LEU A 74 -0.63 5.77 5.35
C LEU A 74 -1.71 5.97 4.27
N LEU A 75 -2.98 5.71 4.62
CA LEU A 75 -4.10 5.95 3.71
C LEU A 75 -4.23 7.43 3.33
N SER A 76 -4.14 8.35 4.29
CA SER A 76 -4.18 9.78 4.01
C SER A 76 -3.04 10.22 3.10
N ALA A 77 -1.82 9.74 3.34
CA ALA A 77 -0.66 10.04 2.49
C ALA A 77 -0.89 9.58 1.05
N LEU A 78 -1.31 8.31 0.86
CA LEU A 78 -1.63 7.74 -0.44
C LEU A 78 -2.74 8.53 -1.15
N TRP A 79 -3.82 8.82 -0.44
CA TRP A 79 -4.98 9.52 -1.00
C TRP A 79 -4.64 10.94 -1.43
N GLU A 80 -3.86 11.68 -0.62
CA GLU A 80 -3.41 13.02 -0.98
C GLU A 80 -2.50 12.99 -2.21
N LEU A 81 -1.55 12.07 -2.28
CA LEU A 81 -0.63 11.95 -3.42
C LEU A 81 -1.36 11.52 -4.71
N LEU A 82 -2.38 10.66 -4.60
CA LEU A 82 -3.25 10.30 -5.71
C LEU A 82 -4.06 11.50 -6.19
N ARG A 83 -4.66 12.27 -5.27
CA ARG A 83 -5.41 13.49 -5.59
C ARG A 83 -4.52 14.56 -6.23
N GLU A 84 -3.29 14.69 -5.75
CA GLU A 84 -2.25 15.57 -6.31
C GLU A 84 -1.67 15.05 -7.63
N LYS A 85 -2.07 13.85 -8.09
CA LYS A 85 -1.59 13.19 -9.31
C LYS A 85 -0.07 12.93 -9.32
N LYS A 86 0.54 12.81 -8.14
CA LYS A 86 1.97 12.50 -8.01
C LYS A 86 2.25 10.99 -8.06
N VAL A 87 1.25 10.19 -7.71
CA VAL A 87 1.26 8.73 -7.87
C VAL A 87 -0.01 8.29 -8.59
N HIS A 88 0.00 7.09 -9.15
CA HIS A 88 -1.17 6.45 -9.73
C HIS A 88 -1.24 5.00 -9.27
N LEU A 89 -2.46 4.46 -9.20
CA LEU A 89 -2.67 3.04 -8.90
C LEU A 89 -2.74 2.26 -10.21
N HIS A 90 -2.00 1.15 -10.26
CA HIS A 90 -2.12 0.19 -11.34
C HIS A 90 -2.70 -1.12 -10.79
N PRO A 91 -3.76 -1.67 -11.41
CA PRO A 91 -4.29 -2.98 -10.99
C PRO A 91 -3.20 -4.04 -11.22
N ALA A 92 -2.82 -4.72 -10.15
CA ALA A 92 -1.86 -5.81 -10.21
C ALA A 92 -2.58 -7.16 -10.37
N SER A 93 -1.91 -8.12 -11.00
CA SER A 93 -2.44 -9.48 -11.07
C SER A 93 -2.41 -10.15 -9.68
N LEU A 94 -3.33 -11.09 -9.43
CA LEU A 94 -3.38 -11.87 -8.19
C LEU A 94 -2.05 -12.55 -7.85
N LEU A 95 -1.27 -12.93 -8.88
CA LEU A 95 0.04 -13.58 -8.71
C LEU A 95 1.09 -12.63 -8.10
N ALA A 96 1.07 -11.34 -8.44
CA ALA A 96 1.97 -10.36 -7.82
C ALA A 96 1.65 -10.20 -6.32
N TYR A 97 0.36 -10.15 -5.99
CA TYR A 97 -0.11 -10.04 -4.62
C TYR A 97 0.29 -11.25 -3.75
N LEU A 98 0.21 -12.46 -4.32
CA LEU A 98 0.66 -13.69 -3.66
C LEU A 98 2.19 -13.76 -3.53
N ALA A 99 2.93 -13.26 -4.52
CA ALA A 99 4.40 -13.23 -4.48
C ALA A 99 4.93 -12.29 -3.38
N ASP A 100 4.23 -11.18 -3.12
CA ASP A 100 4.60 -10.21 -2.09
C ASP A 100 4.28 -10.68 -0.65
N GLY A 101 3.66 -11.86 -0.50
CA GLY A 101 3.33 -12.46 0.80
C GLY A 101 2.20 -11.75 1.56
N GLY A 102 1.59 -10.72 0.97
CA GLY A 102 0.41 -10.07 1.50
C GLY A 102 -0.84 -10.86 1.11
N MET A 103 -1.48 -11.54 2.06
CA MET A 103 -2.82 -12.09 1.83
C MET A 103 -3.81 -11.34 2.72
N LEU A 104 -4.93 -10.91 2.15
CA LEU A 104 -6.02 -10.30 2.93
C LEU A 104 -6.51 -11.31 3.97
N LYS A 105 -6.33 -11.00 5.25
CA LYS A 105 -6.88 -11.77 6.37
C LYS A 105 -8.32 -11.33 6.66
N LEU A 106 -9.16 -11.34 5.64
CA LEU A 106 -10.59 -11.05 5.81
C LEU A 106 -11.33 -12.32 6.25
N PRO A 107 -12.31 -12.22 7.17
CA PRO A 107 -13.15 -13.36 7.51
C PRO A 107 -13.88 -13.83 6.25
N LEU A 108 -13.91 -15.15 6.02
CA LEU A 108 -14.65 -15.74 4.90
C LEU A 108 -16.12 -15.30 4.96
N ALA A 109 -16.56 -14.58 3.92
CA ALA A 109 -17.95 -14.18 3.77
C ALA A 109 -18.84 -15.44 3.70
N ARG A 110 -19.67 -15.66 4.72
CA ARG A 110 -20.54 -16.85 4.81
C ARG A 110 -21.70 -16.84 3.81
N LYS A 111 -21.92 -15.72 3.10
CA LYS A 111 -23.01 -15.53 2.14
C LYS A 111 -22.49 -14.80 0.89
N PRO A 112 -21.94 -15.52 -0.10
CA PRO A 112 -21.60 -14.90 -1.37
C PRO A 112 -22.87 -14.37 -2.09
N PRO A 113 -22.76 -13.31 -2.92
CA PRO A 113 -23.89 -12.84 -3.72
C PRO A 113 -24.45 -13.98 -4.58
N ARG A 114 -25.78 -14.07 -4.70
CA ARG A 114 -26.47 -15.15 -5.45
C ARG A 114 -26.05 -15.27 -6.93
N GLY A 115 -25.42 -14.24 -7.49
CA GLY A 115 -24.91 -14.22 -8.87
C GLY A 115 -23.39 -14.28 -9.00
N GLY A 116 -22.66 -14.60 -7.92
CA GLY A 116 -21.20 -14.53 -7.90
C GLY A 116 -20.66 -13.10 -7.90
N TYR A 117 -19.33 -12.96 -7.89
CA TYR A 117 -18.66 -11.68 -8.08
C TYR A 117 -18.54 -11.43 -9.59
N LYS A 118 -19.07 -10.30 -10.07
CA LYS A 118 -18.88 -9.90 -11.47
C LYS A 118 -17.48 -9.33 -11.63
N THR A 119 -16.67 -9.96 -12.49
CA THR A 119 -15.36 -9.48 -12.94
C THR A 119 -15.51 -8.57 -14.14
#